data_AF-A0A2W7QI56-F1
#
_entry.id   AF-A0A2W7QI56-F1
#
_cell.length_a   1.000
_cell.length_b   1.000
_cell.length_c   1.000
_cell.angle_alpha   90.00
_cell.angle_beta   90.00
_cell.angle_gamma   90.00
#
_symmetry.space_group_name_H-M   'P 1'
#
loop_
_entity.id
_entity.type
_entity.pdbx_description
1 polymer ?
#
loop_
_entity_poly.entity_id
_entity_poly.type
_entity_poly.pdbx_seq_one_letter_code
_entity_poly.pdbx_strand_id
1 'polypeptide(L)'
;GYRGHGEEKTRVLISGTRRGLTPKLITDLRRRSAIEAEIGHMKTDGRLSRCPLKGATGDALFAVLCACGHNIRKILAHLRAWLACMIAALRAAINAPDQCHQIVIAA
;
A
#
# COMPACT_ATOMS: atom_id res chain seq x y z
N GLY A 1 3.58 6.75 -20.97
CA GLY A 1 2.13 6.96 -20.73
C GLY A 1 1.58 7.82 -21.85
N TYR A 2 0.28 7.84 -22.13
CA TYR A 2 -0.31 8.44 -23.34
C TYR A 2 -0.14 9.97 -23.52
N ARG A 3 0.48 10.68 -22.57
CA ARG A 3 0.82 12.11 -22.72
C ARG A 3 1.85 12.25 -23.86
N GLY A 4 1.50 12.98 -24.91
CA GLY A 4 2.36 13.20 -26.08
C GLY A 4 2.27 12.13 -27.18
N HIS A 5 1.38 11.15 -27.06
CA HIS A 5 1.23 10.06 -28.05
C HIS A 5 0.10 10.27 -29.07
N GLY A 6 -0.56 11.43 -29.09
CA GLY A 6 -1.47 11.82 -30.18
C GLY A 6 -2.61 10.84 -30.46
N GLU A 7 -3.15 10.16 -29.44
CA GLU A 7 -4.26 9.22 -29.64
C GLU A 7 -5.57 9.97 -29.90
N GLU A 8 -6.07 9.89 -31.13
CA GLU A 8 -7.30 10.57 -31.57
C GLU A 8 -8.53 9.65 -31.59
N LYS A 9 -8.32 8.32 -31.63
CA LYS A 9 -9.41 7.34 -31.79
C LYS A 9 -10.26 7.14 -30.54
N THR A 10 -9.76 7.53 -29.37
CA THR A 10 -10.45 7.31 -28.10
C THR A 10 -10.14 8.44 -27.14
N ARG A 11 -11.14 8.88 -26.37
CA ARG A 11 -10.96 9.90 -25.34
C ARG A 11 -10.02 9.39 -24.25
N VAL A 12 -8.76 9.82 -24.28
CA VAL A 12 -7.77 9.51 -23.24
C VAL A 12 -7.95 10.46 -22.05
N LEU A 13 -8.15 9.88 -20.87
CA LEU A 13 -8.23 10.63 -19.63
C LEU A 13 -6.90 10.55 -18.90
N ILE A 14 -6.26 11.71 -18.72
CA ILE A 14 -4.98 11.83 -18.03
C ILE A 14 -5.24 12.14 -16.56
N SER A 15 -4.44 11.55 -15.67
CA SER A 15 -4.48 11.86 -14.24
C SER A 15 -4.35 13.37 -14.01
N GLY A 16 -5.17 13.90 -13.10
CA GLY A 16 -5.25 15.34 -12.83
C GLY A 16 -6.27 16.11 -13.69
N THR A 17 -6.94 15.49 -14.66
CA THR A 17 -8.08 16.10 -15.35
C THR A 17 -9.21 16.35 -14.35
N ARG A 18 -9.67 17.60 -14.20
CA ARG A 18 -10.73 17.97 -13.23
C ARG A 18 -12.06 18.41 -13.85
N ARG A 19 -12.09 18.79 -15.13
CA ARG A 19 -13.28 19.33 -15.81
C ARG A 19 -13.94 18.26 -16.70
N GLY A 20 -15.27 18.25 -16.76
CA GLY A 20 -16.05 17.39 -17.68
C GLY A 20 -15.99 15.89 -17.36
N LEU A 21 -15.86 15.53 -16.08
CA LEU A 21 -15.86 14.14 -15.61
C LEU A 21 -17.17 13.84 -14.88
N THR A 22 -17.76 12.68 -15.17
CA THR A 22 -18.88 12.18 -14.37
C THR A 22 -18.36 11.64 -13.03
N PRO A 23 -19.20 11.52 -11.99
CA PRO A 23 -18.79 10.97 -10.70
C PRO A 23 -18.15 9.57 -10.82
N LYS A 24 -18.68 8.71 -11.69
CA LYS A 24 -18.14 7.37 -11.96
C LYS A 24 -16.71 7.43 -12.51
N LEU A 25 -16.48 8.31 -13.49
CA LEU A 25 -15.17 8.54 -14.09
C LEU A 25 -14.14 9.03 -13.06
N ILE A 26 -14.55 9.87 -12.11
CA ILE A 26 -13.68 10.34 -11.02
C ILE A 26 -13.28 9.19 -10.10
N THR A 27 -14.24 8.33 -9.71
CA THR A 27 -13.97 7.16 -8.87
C THR A 27 -13.03 6.18 -9.56
N ASP A 28 -13.25 5.89 -10.85
CA ASP A 28 -12.39 5.01 -11.63
C ASP A 28 -10.96 5.56 -11.75
N LEU A 29 -10.81 6.87 -11.96
CA LEU A 29 -9.50 7.53 -11.98
C LEU A 29 -8.79 7.45 -10.62
N ARG A 30 -9.50 7.68 -9.51
CA ARG A 30 -8.92 7.55 -8.15
C ARG A 30 -8.46 6.13 -7.88
N ARG A 31 -9.30 5.13 -8.20
CA ARG A 31 -8.94 3.71 -8.07
C ARG A 31 -7.71 3.38 -8.92
N ARG A 32 -7.65 3.87 -10.16
CA ARG A 32 -6.50 3.67 -11.04
C ARG A 32 -5.22 4.30 -10.46
N SER A 33 -5.28 5.52 -9.94
CA SER A 33 -4.11 6.16 -9.31
C SER A 33 -3.56 5.35 -8.14
N ALA A 34 -4.43 4.75 -7.31
CA ALA A 34 -4.01 3.86 -6.24
C ALA A 34 -3.36 2.56 -6.80
N ILE A 35 -3.94 1.95 -7.83
CA ILE A 35 -3.40 0.74 -8.48
C ILE A 35 -2.03 1.02 -9.12
N GLU A 36 -1.87 2.16 -9.81
CA GLU A 36 -0.59 2.54 -10.43
C GLU A 36 0.53 2.68 -9.39
N ALA A 37 0.22 3.21 -8.21
CA ALA A 37 1.17 3.27 -7.09
C ALA A 37 1.57 1.87 -6.59
N GLU A 38 0.61 0.95 -6.41
CA GLU A 38 0.89 -0.44 -6.02
C GLU A 38 1.76 -1.16 -7.06
N ILE A 39 1.48 -0.99 -8.36
CA ILE A 39 2.30 -1.53 -9.44
C ILE A 39 3.72 -0.92 -9.41
N GLY A 40 3.83 0.37 -9.08
CA GLY A 40 5.11 1.05 -8.87
C GLY A 40 5.94 0.39 -7.77
N HIS A 41 5.35 0.19 -6.59
CA HIS A 41 6.01 -0.53 -5.49
C HIS A 41 6.41 -1.95 -5.89
N MET A 42 5.54 -2.68 -6.60
CA MET A 42 5.89 -4.01 -7.12
C MET A 42 7.06 -4.00 -8.10
N LYS A 43 7.18 -2.97 -8.95
CA LYS A 43 8.35 -2.81 -9.86
C LYS A 43 9.64 -2.58 -9.10
N THR A 44 9.63 -1.73 -8.08
CA THR A 44 10.82 -1.35 -7.31
C THR A 44 11.19 -2.42 -6.28
N ASP A 45 10.26 -2.78 -5.40
CA ASP A 45 10.48 -3.66 -4.24
C ASP A 45 10.31 -5.14 -4.56
N GLY A 46 9.47 -5.45 -5.54
CA GLY A 46 9.24 -6.80 -6.04
C GLY A 46 10.10 -7.14 -7.26
N ARG A 47 10.93 -6.20 -7.73
CA ARG A 47 11.78 -6.33 -8.93
C ARG A 47 11.01 -6.83 -10.15
N LEU A 48 9.73 -6.46 -10.28
CA LEU A 48 8.87 -6.90 -11.39
C LEU A 48 9.46 -6.55 -12.77
N SER A 49 10.36 -5.56 -12.83
CA SER A 49 11.10 -5.18 -14.04
C SER A 49 12.14 -6.19 -14.52
N ARG A 50 12.52 -7.17 -13.68
CA ARG A 50 13.51 -8.20 -14.00
C ARG A 50 12.92 -9.57 -13.67
N CYS A 51 12.22 -10.16 -14.64
CA CYS A 51 11.74 -11.53 -14.51
C CYS A 51 12.91 -12.52 -14.62
N PRO A 52 13.17 -13.36 -13.60
CA PRO A 52 14.20 -14.39 -13.66
C PRO A 52 13.73 -15.65 -14.39
N LEU A 53 12.43 -15.76 -14.69
CA LEU A 53 11.83 -16.91 -15.35
C LEU A 53 11.86 -16.74 -16.88
N LYS A 54 11.96 -17.85 -17.60
CA LYS A 54 12.11 -17.84 -19.06
C LYS A 54 10.76 -17.79 -19.77
N GLY A 55 10.64 -16.85 -20.72
CA GLY A 55 9.52 -16.76 -21.65
C GLY A 55 8.24 -16.16 -21.05
N ALA A 56 7.25 -15.95 -21.91
CA ALA A 56 6.01 -15.23 -21.56
C ALA A 56 5.22 -15.88 -20.41
N THR A 57 5.20 -17.22 -20.34
CA THR A 57 4.58 -17.95 -19.23
C THR A 57 5.30 -17.68 -17.91
N GLY A 58 6.63 -17.59 -17.94
CA GLY A 58 7.46 -17.23 -16.79
C GLY A 58 7.19 -15.80 -16.33
N ASP A 59 7.08 -14.86 -17.25
CA ASP A 59 6.73 -13.45 -16.95
C ASP A 59 5.36 -13.34 -16.27
N ALA A 60 4.36 -14.05 -16.79
CA ALA A 60 3.03 -14.08 -16.21
C ALA A 60 3.04 -14.65 -14.79
N LEU A 61 3.74 -15.77 -14.58
CA LEU A 61 3.85 -16.41 -13.27
C LEU A 61 4.60 -15.51 -12.28
N PHE A 62 5.72 -14.91 -12.70
CA PHE A 62 6.49 -14.00 -11.87
C PHE A 62 5.68 -12.75 -11.48
N ALA A 63 4.86 -12.21 -12.40
CA ALA A 63 3.98 -11.09 -12.08
C ALA A 63 2.96 -11.44 -10.98
N VAL A 64 2.34 -12.63 -11.07
CA VAL A 64 1.42 -13.11 -10.03
C VAL A 64 2.13 -13.32 -8.70
N LEU A 65 3.29 -13.98 -8.68
CA LEU A 65 4.06 -14.22 -7.46
C LEU A 65 4.55 -12.92 -6.82
N CYS A 66 4.98 -11.95 -7.62
CA CYS A 66 5.38 -10.62 -7.17
C CYS A 66 4.20 -9.89 -6.50
N ALA A 67 3.00 -9.98 -7.08
CA ALA A 67 1.78 -9.42 -6.51
C ALA A 67 1.43 -10.09 -5.16
N CYS A 68 1.52 -11.42 -5.09
CA CYS A 68 1.30 -12.17 -3.84
C CYS A 68 2.29 -11.75 -2.76
N GLY A 69 3.60 -11.69 -3.09
CA GLY A 69 4.64 -11.27 -2.15
C GLY A 69 4.45 -9.84 -1.65
N HIS A 70 3.99 -8.92 -2.50
CA HIS A 70 3.65 -7.55 -2.08
C HIS A 70 2.48 -7.52 -1.10
N ASN A 71 1.41 -8.29 -1.35
CA ASN A 71 0.27 -8.38 -0.43
C ASN A 71 0.65 -9.01 0.91
N ILE A 72 1.47 -10.07 0.91
CA ILE A 72 1.98 -10.70 2.14
C ILE A 72 2.80 -9.69 2.97
N ARG A 73 3.66 -8.89 2.34
CA ARG A 73 4.43 -7.84 3.02
C ARG A 73 3.54 -6.79 3.69
N LYS A 74 2.43 -6.39 3.06
CA LYS A 74 1.45 -5.46 3.66
C LYS A 74 0.76 -6.07 4.89
N ILE A 75 0.34 -7.33 4.81
CA ILE A 75 -0.27 -8.04 5.94
C ILE A 75 0.73 -8.12 7.11
N LEU A 76 1.96 -8.54 6.84
CA LEU A 76 3.03 -8.61 7.84
C LEU A 76 3.32 -7.24 8.47
N ALA A 77 3.38 -6.17 7.68
CA ALA A 77 3.57 -4.81 8.19
C ALA A 77 2.45 -4.39 9.15
N HIS A 78 1.20 -4.71 8.81
CA HIS A 78 0.05 -4.44 9.67
C HIS A 78 0.13 -5.24 10.99
N LEU A 79 0.40 -6.54 10.91
CA LEU A 79 0.55 -7.39 12.10
C LEU A 79 1.70 -6.93 12.99
N ARG A 80 2.82 -6.48 12.42
CA ARG A 80 3.94 -5.91 13.17
C ARG A 80 3.56 -4.63 13.91
N ALA A 81 2.76 -3.76 13.30
CA ALA A 81 2.26 -2.55 13.95
C ALA A 81 1.34 -2.90 15.13
N TRP A 82 0.41 -3.84 14.95
CA TRP A 82 -0.44 -4.34 16.03
C TRP A 82 0.35 -4.93 17.19
N LEU A 83 1.33 -5.79 16.90
CA LEU A 83 2.20 -6.37 17.91
C LEU A 83 2.97 -5.28 18.68
N ALA A 84 3.49 -4.28 17.98
CA ALA A 84 4.18 -3.15 18.61
C ALA A 84 3.24 -2.37 19.55
N CYS A 85 1.99 -2.14 19.15
CA CYS A 85 0.98 -1.52 20.00
C CYS A 85 0.68 -2.35 21.25
N MET A 86 0.53 -3.67 21.12
CA MET A 86 0.30 -4.55 22.28
C MET A 86 1.49 -4.54 23.24
N ILE A 87 2.73 -4.61 22.74
CA ILE A 87 3.94 -4.52 23.57
C ILE A 87 4.01 -3.17 24.28
N ALA A 88 3.69 -2.06 23.60
CA ALA A 88 3.66 -0.74 24.21
C ALA A 88 2.61 -0.64 25.33
N ALA A 89 1.41 -1.19 25.11
CA ALA A 89 0.35 -1.23 26.12
C ALA A 89 0.74 -2.07 27.35
N LEU A 90 1.34 -3.25 27.13
CA LEU A 90 1.84 -4.11 28.21
C LEU A 90 2.94 -3.42 29.02
N ARG A 91 3.89 -2.76 28.33
CA ARG A 91 4.93 -1.97 28.99
C ARG A 91 4.32 -0.82 29.80
N ALA A 92 3.31 -0.14 29.29
CA ALA A 92 2.64 0.93 30.03
C ALA A 92 1.92 0.40 31.27
N ALA A 93 1.28 -0.77 31.18
CA ALA A 93 0.61 -1.40 32.31
C ALA A 93 1.60 -1.88 33.39
N ILE A 94 2.75 -2.45 33.00
CA ILE A 94 3.80 -2.88 33.95
C ILE A 94 4.47 -1.67 34.61
N ASN A 95 4.73 -0.61 33.85
CA ASN A 95 5.37 0.60 34.36
C ASN A 95 4.39 1.59 34.99
N ALA A 96 3.09 1.24 35.07
CA ALA A 96 2.14 2.05 35.82
C ALA A 96 2.57 1.97 37.29
N PRO A 97 3.08 3.06 37.89
CA PRO A 97 3.45 3.01 39.29
C PRO A 97 2.19 2.74 40.11
N ASP A 98 2.33 2.06 41.25
CA ASP A 98 1.32 1.90 42.29
C ASP A 98 0.84 3.28 42.77
N GLN A 99 0.00 3.96 41.98
CA GLN A 99 -0.57 5.27 42.28
C GLN A 99 -1.47 5.23 43.51
N CYS A 100 -1.84 4.03 43.96
CA CYS A 100 -2.56 3.83 45.21
C CYS A 100 -1.70 4.04 46.47
N HIS A 101 -0.37 3.89 46.41
CA HIS A 101 0.47 3.98 47.61
C HIS A 101 1.11 5.37 47.85
N GLN A 102 1.25 6.20 46.80
CA GLN A 102 1.81 7.55 46.98
C GLN A 102 0.80 8.59 47.46
N ILE A 103 -0.50 8.40 47.23
CA ILE A 103 -1.54 9.35 47.71
C ILE A 103 -1.72 9.23 49.23
N VAL A 104 -1.45 8.07 49.83
CA VAL A 104 -1.61 7.84 51.28
C VAL A 104 -0.42 8.35 52.10
N ILE A 105 0.77 8.50 51.50
CA ILE A 105 1.97 8.98 52.21
C ILE A 105 2.08 10.52 52.16
N ALA A 106 1.33 11.18 51.27
CA ALA A 106 1.35 12.64 51.07
C ALA A 106 0.15 13.38 51.71
N ALA A 107 -0.70 12.70 52.48
CA ALA A 107 -1.80 13.27 53.27
C ALA A 107 -1.53 13.10 54.76
#